data_AF-I7KBC7-F1
#
_entry.id   AF-I7KBC7-F1
#
_cell.length_a   1.000
_cell.length_b   1.000
_cell.length_c   1.000
_cell.angle_alpha   90.00
_cell.angle_beta   90.00
_cell.angle_gamma   90.00
#
_symmetry.space_group_name_H-M   'P 1'
#
loop_
_entity.id
_entity.type
_entity.pdbx_description
1 polymer ?
#
loop_
_entity_poly.entity_id
_entity_poly.type
_entity_poly.pdbx_seq_one_letter_code
_entity_poly.pdbx_strand_id
1 'polypeptide(L)' 'MSVGSPVTTVAVADAGGCIAAGTRAGRVLLLDGNGNRSRTANVSGDVNDLAFTGNARLLAVAAERITLCGLCRR' A
#
# COMPACT_ATOMS: atom_id res chain seq x y z
N MET A 1 -8.01 0.18 13.58
CA MET A 1 -8.23 1.55 13.09
C MET A 1 -9.26 1.53 11.96
N SER A 2 -10.18 2.50 11.90
CA SER A 2 -11.05 2.66 10.74
C SER A 2 -10.35 3.52 9.69
N VAL A 3 -10.40 3.12 8.42
CA VAL A 3 -9.76 3.83 7.29
C VAL A 3 -10.72 4.75 6.54
N GLY A 4 -11.99 4.82 6.94
CA GLY A 4 -13.00 5.75 6.39
C GLY A 4 -13.46 5.44 4.96
N SER A 5 -13.04 4.32 4.38
CA SER A 5 -13.42 3.83 3.05
C SER A 5 -13.17 2.32 2.99
N PRO A 6 -13.94 1.54 2.20
CA PRO A 6 -13.69 0.11 2.05
C PRO A 6 -12.24 -0.19 1.64
N VAL A 7 -11.61 -1.14 2.34
CA VAL A 7 -10.34 -1.73 1.92
C VAL A 7 -10.67 -2.71 0.79
N THR A 8 -9.99 -2.54 -0.33
CA THR A 8 -10.24 -3.28 -1.58
C THR A 8 -9.16 -4.30 -1.88
N THR A 9 -7.95 -4.09 -1.36
CA THR A 9 -6.81 -4.99 -1.57
C THR A 9 -5.77 -4.82 -0.47
N VAL A 10 -4.96 -5.87 -0.26
CA VAL A 10 -3.82 -5.88 0.66
C VAL A 10 -2.65 -6.61 0.01
N ALA A 11 -1.44 -6.20 0.36
CA ALA A 11 -0.21 -6.91 0.01
C ALA A 11 0.70 -7.02 1.24
N VAL A 12 1.51 -8.07 1.29
CA VAL A 12 2.49 -8.30 2.36
C VAL A 12 3.86 -8.48 1.73
N ALA A 13 4.87 -7.79 2.26
CA ALA A 13 6.25 -7.99 1.84
C ALA A 13 6.90 -9.12 2.65
N ASP A 14 7.54 -10.07 1.96
CA ASP A 14 8.22 -11.23 2.57
C ASP A 14 9.35 -10.85 3.53
N ALA A 15 9.93 -9.64 3.38
CA ALA A 15 11.01 -9.11 4.22
C ALA A 15 10.58 -8.74 5.65
N GLY A 16 9.43 -9.20 6.11
CA GLY A 16 9.11 -9.29 7.54
C GLY A 16 8.70 -7.98 8.21
N GLY A 17 8.05 -7.05 7.52
CA GLY A 17 7.56 -5.87 8.24
C GLY A 17 6.83 -4.79 7.48
N CYS A 18 6.36 -5.03 6.26
CA CYS A 18 5.56 -4.04 5.55
C CYS A 18 4.29 -4.67 4.99
N ILE A 19 3.15 -4.13 5.39
CA ILE A 19 1.84 -4.47 4.85
C ILE A 19 1.31 -3.22 4.16
N ALA A 20 0.86 -3.38 2.92
CA ALA A 20 0.17 -2.33 2.19
C ALA A 20 -1.32 -2.61 2.12
N ALA A 21 -2.15 -1.59 2.29
CA ALA A 21 -3.60 -1.70 2.17
C ALA A 21 -4.14 -0.59 1.26
N GLY A 22 -4.92 -0.97 0.25
CA GLY A 22 -5.55 -0.07 -0.71
C GLY A 22 -7.03 0.13 -0.38
N THR A 23 -7.55 1.32 -0.64
CA THR A 23 -8.98 1.62 -0.46
C THR A 23 -9.66 2.06 -1.75
N ARG A 24 -11.00 1.95 -1.76
CA ARG A 24 -11.87 2.48 -2.81
C ARG A 24 -11.77 4.01 -2.95
N ALA A 25 -11.37 4.73 -1.91
CA ALA A 25 -11.13 6.18 -1.97
C ALA A 25 -9.72 6.57 -2.46
N GLY A 26 -8.99 5.65 -3.11
CA GLY A 26 -7.65 5.92 -3.63
C GLY A 26 -6.56 6.04 -2.56
N ARG A 27 -6.80 5.56 -1.35
CA ARG A 27 -5.81 5.62 -0.27
C ARG A 27 -4.97 4.35 -0.24
N VAL A 28 -3.66 4.50 -0.19
CA VAL A 28 -2.70 3.42 0.06
C VAL A 28 -2.06 3.65 1.42
N LEU A 29 -2.26 2.71 2.35
CA LEU A 29 -1.68 2.73 3.68
C LEU A 29 -0.53 1.75 3.75
N LEU A 30 0.52 2.13 4.47
CA LEU A 30 1.63 1.25 4.82
C LEU A 30 1.63 1.05 6.33
N LEU A 31 1.74 -0.21 6.72
CA LEU A 31 1.74 -0.66 8.09
C LEU A 31 3.05 -1.39 8.35
N ASP A 32 3.59 -1.25 9.56
CA ASP A 32 4.69 -2.08 10.01
C ASP A 32 4.21 -3.51 10.37
N GLY A 33 5.16 -4.40 10.72
CA GLY A 33 4.85 -5.77 11.12
C GLY A 33 4.00 -5.89 12.40
N ASN A 34 3.86 -4.81 13.17
CA ASN A 34 3.03 -4.74 14.37
C ASN A 34 1.64 -4.16 14.06
N GLY A 35 1.36 -3.81 12.80
CA GLY A 35 0.10 -3.19 12.38
C GLY A 35 0.02 -1.69 12.66
N ASN A 36 1.12 -1.03 13.03
CA ASN A 36 1.13 0.42 13.19
C ASN A 36 1.27 1.09 11.83
N ARG A 37 0.52 2.18 11.64
CA ARG A 37 0.57 2.96 10.40
C ARG A 37 1.88 3.74 10.30
N SER A 38 2.68 3.44 9.28
CA SER A 38 3.96 4.09 9.02
C SER A 38 3.86 5.23 8.01
N ARG A 39 3.07 5.06 6.94
CA ARG A 39 2.94 6.05 5.85
C ARG A 39 1.62 5.92 5.11
N THR A 40 1.26 6.95 4.35
CA THR A 40 0.11 6.95 3.46
C THR A 40 0.41 7.68 2.17
N ALA A 41 -0.12 7.17 1.08
CA ALA A 41 -0.15 7.81 -0.22
C ALA A 41 -1.60 7.88 -0.71
N ASN A 42 -1.88 8.84 -1.59
CA ASN A 42 -3.13 8.90 -2.32
C ASN A 42 -2.83 8.74 -3.80
N VAL A 43 -3.68 7.98 -4.49
CA VAL A 43 -3.68 7.82 -5.94
C VAL A 43 -5.04 8.22 -6.49
N SER A 44 -5.11 8.51 -7.78
CA SER A 44 -6.38 8.77 -8.45
C SER A 44 -7.14 7.45 -8.68
N GLY A 45 -8.42 7.44 -8.30
CA GLY A 45 -9.32 6.30 -8.46
C GLY A 45 -9.18 5.20 -7.41
N ASP A 46 -10.05 4.19 -7.53
CA ASP A 46 -10.08 3.01 -6.67
C ASP A 46 -8.76 2.26 -6.73
N VAL A 47 -8.17 1.91 -5.58
CA VAL A 47 -7.05 0.98 -5.56
C VAL A 47 -7.60 -0.43 -5.78
N ASN A 48 -7.28 -1.04 -6.92
CA ASN A 48 -7.78 -2.36 -7.29
C ASN A 48 -6.80 -3.47 -6.91
N ASP A 49 -5.49 -3.20 -6.96
CA ASP A 49 -4.47 -4.19 -6.61
C ASP A 49 -3.15 -3.56 -6.11
N LEU A 50 -2.38 -4.35 -5.38
CA LEU A 50 -1.10 -3.99 -4.78
C LEU A 50 -0.10 -5.14 -4.89
N ALA A 51 1.15 -4.83 -5.27
CA ALA A 51 2.22 -5.83 -5.29
C ALA A 51 3.56 -5.22 -4.90
N PHE A 52 4.26 -5.83 -3.94
CA PHE A 52 5.63 -5.45 -3.61
C PHE A 52 6.60 -6.01 -4.64
N THR A 53 7.68 -5.28 -4.89
CA THR A 53 8.85 -5.88 -5.56
C THR A 53 9.51 -6.90 -4.63
N GLY A 54 10.19 -7.92 -5.18
CA GLY A 54 10.81 -8.98 -4.36
C GLY A 54 11.81 -8.51 -3.30
N ASN A 55 12.37 -7.30 -3.45
CA ASN A 55 13.25 -6.66 -2.46
C ASN A 55 12.51 -5.72 -1.48
N ALA A 56 11.18 -5.66 -1.53
CA ALA A 56 10.29 -4.82 -0.73
C ALA A 56 10.56 -3.30 -0.76
N ARG A 57 11.33 -2.80 -1.75
CA ARG A 57 11.67 -1.37 -1.87
C ARG A 57 10.62 -0.56 -2.63
N LEU A 58 9.87 -1.21 -3.51
CA LEU A 58 8.82 -0.57 -4.30
C LEU A 58 7.50 -1.30 -4.10
N LEU A 59 6.43 -0.54 -4.25
CA LEU A 59 5.06 -1.03 -4.30
C LEU A 59 4.44 -0.62 -5.63
N ALA A 60 4.02 -1.59 -6.44
CA ALA A 60 3.14 -1.35 -7.56
C ALA A 60 1.72 -1.18 -7.03
N VAL A 61 1.05 -0.12 -7.50
CA VAL A 61 -0.32 0.23 -7.17
C VAL A 61 -1.12 0.26 -8.46
N ALA A 62 -2.10 -0.64 -8.59
CA ALA A 62 -3.05 -0.61 -9.69
C ALA A 62 -4.30 0.16 -9.26
N ALA A 63 -4.47 1.35 -9.83
CA ALA A 63 -5.68 2.17 -9.66
C ALA A 63 -6.17 2.62 -11.04
N GLU A 64 -6.54 3.89 -11.22
CA GLU A 64 -6.81 4.46 -12.55
C GLU A 64 -5.59 4.34 -13.48
N ARG A 65 -4.38 4.40 -12.91
CA ARG A 65 -3.11 4.11 -13.58
C ARG A 65 -2.24 3.25 -12.67
N ILE A 66 -1.33 2.48 -13.27
CA ILE A 66 -0.30 1.75 -12.51
C ILE A 66 0.78 2.74 -12.08
N THR A 67 1.06 2.80 -10.78
CA THR A 67 2.10 3.66 -10.19
C THR A 67 3.06 2.85 -9.35
N LEU A 68 4.35 3.19 -9.37
CA LEU A 68 5.36 2.63 -8.48
C LEU A 68 5.65 3.62 -7.35
N CYS A 69 5.39 3.21 -6.11
CA CYS A 69 5.70 3.98 -4.92
C CYS A 69 6.97 3.47 -4.25
N GLY A 70 7.91 4.38 -3.98
CA GLY A 70 9.11 4.09 -3.22
C GLY A 70 8.83 3.94 -1.73
N LEU A 71 9.20 2.79 -1.17
CA LEU A 71 9.08 2.48 0.24
C LEU A 71 10.46 2.64 0.87
N CYS A 72 10.67 3.81 1.49
CA CYS A 72 11.89 4.21 2.20
C CYS A 72 13.05 4.68 1.29
N ARG A 73 13.44 5.96 1.45
CA ARG A 73 14.85 6.37 1.38
C ARG A 73 15.36 6.26 2.82
N ARG A 74 16.52 5.62 3.01
CA ARG A 74 17.22 5.59 4.30
C ARG A 74 17.45 7.00 4.84
#